data_AF-G3HUC8-F1
#
_entry.id   AF-G3HUC8-F1
#
_cell.length_a   1.000
_cell.length_b   1.000
_cell.length_c   1.000
_cell.angle_alpha   90.00
_cell.angle_beta   90.00
_cell.angle_gamma   90.00
#
_symmetry.space_group_name_H-M   'P 1'
#
loop_
_entity.id
_entity.type
_entity.pdbx_description
1 polymer ?
#
loop_
_entity_poly.entity_id
_entity_poly.type
_entity_poly.pdbx_seq_one_letter_code
_entity_poly.pdbx_strand_id
1 'polypeptide(L)' 'MKAFQKTVVLFYKADVLSEEAILKRYKEAHAAKGKSVFLDQMNKFVEWLQNAEESESEGEEN' A
#
# COMPACT_ATOMS: atom_id res chain seq x y z
N MET A 1 -16.66 3.80 2.10
CA MET A 1 -16.15 5.15 1.73
C MET A 1 -14.86 4.96 0.94
N LYS A 2 -14.88 5.17 -0.39
CA LYS A 2 -13.70 4.97 -1.26
C LYS A 2 -12.65 6.10 -1.20
N ALA A 3 -12.87 7.10 -0.35
CA ALA A 3 -11.99 8.27 -0.25
C ALA A 3 -10.65 7.94 0.41
N PHE A 4 -10.64 7.04 1.39
CA PHE A 4 -9.43 6.75 2.18
C PHE A 4 -8.30 6.17 1.32
N GLN A 5 -8.58 5.12 0.54
CA GLN A 5 -7.59 4.56 -0.40
C GLN A 5 -7.04 5.64 -1.36
N LYS A 6 -7.92 6.49 -1.91
CA LYS A 6 -7.51 7.59 -2.80
C LYS A 6 -6.59 8.59 -2.09
N THR A 7 -6.88 8.94 -0.84
CA THR A 7 -6.02 9.82 -0.03
C THR A 7 -4.65 9.20 0.19
N VAL A 8 -4.57 7.91 0.52
CA VAL A 8 -3.29 7.23 0.72
C VAL A 8 -2.48 7.18 -0.59
N VAL A 9 -3.13 6.90 -1.71
CA VAL A 9 -2.48 6.95 -3.04
C VAL A 9 -1.94 8.34 -3.37
N LEU A 10 -2.68 9.41 -3.05
CA LEU A 10 -2.22 10.78 -3.25
C LEU A 10 -0.99 11.11 -2.40
N PHE A 11 -0.96 10.66 -1.15
CA PHE A 11 0.21 10.86 -0.27
C PHE A 11 1.42 10.03 -0.67
N TYR A 12 1.20 8.80 -1.17
CA TYR A 12 2.27 8.01 -1.76
C TYR A 12 2.90 8.73 -2.97
N LYS A 13 2.07 9.18 -3.92
CA LYS A 13 2.53 9.89 -5.13
C LYS A 13 3.16 11.27 -4.86
N ALA A 14 2.89 11.86 -3.70
CA ALA A 14 3.44 13.14 -3.28
C ALA A 14 4.67 12.98 -2.36
N ASP A 15 5.23 11.76 -2.26
CA ASP A 15 6.37 11.42 -1.42
C ASP A 15 6.18 11.72 0.07
N VAL A 16 4.91 11.82 0.52
CA VAL A 16 4.56 12.02 1.94
C VAL A 16 4.56 10.69 2.69
N LEU A 17 4.17 9.60 2.01
CA LEU A 17 4.19 8.25 2.55
C LEU A 17 5.09 7.36 1.70
N SER A 18 6.10 6.75 2.32
CA SER A 18 6.90 5.70 1.71
C SER A 18 6.13 4.38 1.57
N GLU A 19 6.50 3.57 0.57
CA GLU A 19 6.00 2.21 0.42
C GLU A 19 6.19 1.36 1.69
N GLU A 20 7.37 1.37 2.30
CA GLU A 20 7.68 0.62 3.52
C GLU A 20 6.67 0.91 4.65
N ALA A 21 6.39 2.20 4.90
CA ALA A 21 5.43 2.63 5.91
C ALA A 21 4.01 2.12 5.63
N ILE A 22 3.59 2.11 4.36
CA ILE A 22 2.27 1.60 3.94
C ILE A 22 2.20 0.09 4.16
N LEU A 23 3.21 -0.66 3.72
CA LEU A 23 3.28 -2.11 3.87
C LEU A 23 3.36 -2.54 5.33
N LYS A 24 4.17 -1.85 6.14
CA LYS A 24 4.26 -2.07 7.59
C LYS A 24 2.92 -1.86 8.26
N ARG A 25 2.22 -0.77 7.93
CA ARG A 25 0.88 -0.52 8.47
C ARG A 25 -0.13 -1.58 8.03
N TYR A 26 -0.04 -2.07 6.81
CA TYR A 26 -0.91 -3.14 6.30
C TYR A 26 -0.68 -4.47 7.05
N LYS A 27 0.58 -4.87 7.24
CA LYS A 27 0.97 -6.13 7.90
C LYS A 27 0.78 -6.10 9.42
N GLU A 28 1.14 -4.99 10.07
CA GLU A 28 1.25 -4.87 11.54
C GLU A 28 0.07 -4.11 12.19
N ALA A 29 -0.99 -3.76 11.45
CA ALA A 29 -2.13 -3.11 12.08
C ALA A 29 -2.83 -4.04 13.09
N HIS A 30 -2.56 -3.84 14.39
CA HIS A 30 -3.20 -4.53 15.52
C HIS A 30 -4.39 -3.74 16.13
N ALA A 31 -4.85 -2.66 15.51
CA ALA A 31 -5.95 -1.86 16.06
C ALA A 31 -7.29 -2.61 15.94
N ALA A 32 -7.90 -2.97 17.06
CA ALA A 32 -9.13 -3.76 17.12
C ALA A 32 -10.36 -3.12 16.42
N LYS A 33 -10.33 -1.80 16.18
CA LYS A 33 -11.43 -1.04 15.55
C LYS A 33 -11.03 -0.56 14.17
N GLY A 34 -11.79 -0.97 13.15
CA GLY A 34 -11.62 -0.51 11.75
C GLY A 34 -10.55 -1.24 10.93
N LYS A 35 -9.87 -2.26 11.50
CA LYS A 35 -8.86 -3.06 10.80
C LYS A 35 -9.41 -3.73 9.54
N SER A 36 -10.54 -4.43 9.61
CA SER A 36 -11.12 -5.11 8.43
C SER A 36 -11.42 -4.14 7.30
N VAL A 37 -12.03 -2.99 7.61
CA VAL A 37 -12.36 -1.96 6.63
C VAL A 37 -11.10 -1.32 6.01
N PHE A 38 -10.04 -1.14 6.80
CA PHE A 38 -8.74 -0.66 6.28
C PHE A 38 -8.10 -1.69 5.35
N LEU A 39 -8.01 -2.96 5.78
CA LEU A 39 -7.41 -4.03 4.97
C LEU A 39 -8.16 -4.22 3.65
N ASP A 40 -9.49 -4.30 3.69
CA ASP A 40 -10.32 -4.47 2.50
C ASP A 40 -10.16 -3.32 1.49
N GLN A 41 -10.00 -2.08 1.97
CA GLN A 41 -9.81 -0.92 1.10
C GLN A 41 -8.39 -0.79 0.55
N MET A 42 -7.39 -1.28 1.29
CA MET A 42 -5.98 -1.15 0.94
C MET A 42 -5.47 -2.31 0.08
N ASN A 43 -6.15 -3.47 0.07
CA ASN A 43 -5.66 -4.70 -0.55
C ASN A 43 -5.17 -4.51 -1.98
N LYS A 44 -6.00 -3.97 -2.89
CA LYS A 44 -5.63 -3.76 -4.30
C LYS A 44 -4.42 -2.83 -4.49
N PHE A 45 -4.27 -1.84 -3.61
CA PHE A 45 -3.16 -0.91 -3.72
C PHE A 45 -1.87 -1.54 -3.19
N VAL A 46 -1.94 -2.32 -2.12
CA VAL A 46 -0.81 -3.08 -1.60
C VAL A 46 -0.37 -4.15 -2.59
N GLU A 47 -1.29 -4.90 -3.19
CA GLU A 47 -0.98 -5.84 -4.27
C GLU A 47 -0.25 -5.14 -5.42
N TRP A 48 -0.66 -3.94 -5.81
CA TRP A 48 0.03 -3.18 -6.86
C TRP A 48 1.45 -2.77 -6.44
N LEU A 49 1.64 -2.28 -5.21
CA LEU A 49 2.97 -1.90 -4.70
C LEU A 49 3.95 -3.09 -4.76
N GLN A 50 3.52 -4.25 -4.26
CA GLN A 50 4.36 -5.46 -4.23
C GLN A 50 4.70 -6.00 -5.63
N ASN A 51 3.76 -5.91 -6.59
CA ASN A 51 4.01 -6.35 -7.97
C ASN A 51 4.87 -5.36 -8.77
N ALA A 52 4.84 -4.07 -8.42
CA ALA A 52 5.66 -3.05 -9.06
C ALA A 52 7.15 -3.27 -8.78
N GLU A 53 7.49 -3.63 -7.54
CA GLU A 53 8.85 -3.99 -7.12
C GLU A 53 9.37 -5.23 -7.88
N GLU A 54 8.53 -6.26 -8.03
CA GLU A 54 8.89 -7.49 -8.76
C GLU A 54 9.18 -7.19 -10.25
N SER A 55 8.39 -6.30 -10.87
CA SER A 55 8.56 -5.89 -12.28
C SER A 55 9.81 -5.05 -12.54
N GLU A 56 10.25 -4.22 -11.60
CA GLU A 56 11.51 -3.47 -11.72
C GLU A 56 12.73 -4.38 -11.53
N SER A 57 12.63 -5.42 -10.69
CA SER A 57 13.73 -6.36 -10.44
C SER A 57 13.99 -7.35 -11.60
N GLU A 58 12.94 -7.76 -12.32
CA GLU A 58 13.06 -8.68 -13.47
C GLU A 58 13.62 -8.00 -14.74
N GLY A 59 13.78 -6.67 -14.74
CA GLY A 59 14.29 -5.89 -15.87
C GLY A 59 15.80 -5.64 -15.88
N GLU A 60 16.53 -6.02 -14.83
CA GLU A 60 17.96 -5.73 -14.66
C GLU A 60 18.91 -6.92 -14.97
N GLU A 61 18.40 -8.02 -15.54
CA GLU A 61 19.21 -9.21 -15.90
C GLU A 61 19.49 -9.39 -17.42
N ASN A 62 19.65 -8.31 -18.20
CA ASN A 62 19.99 -8.44 -19.63
C ASN A 62 21.01 -7.42 -20.15
#